data_AF-S7MH76-F1
#
_entry.id   AF-S7MH76-F1
#
_cell.length_a   1.000
_cell.length_b   1.000
_cell.length_c   1.000
_cell.angle_alpha   90.00
_cell.angle_beta   90.00
_cell.angle_gamma   90.00
#
_symmetry.space_group_name_H-M   'P 1'
#
loop_
_entity.id
_entity.type
_entity.pdbx_description
1 polymer ?
#
loop_
_entity_poly.entity_id
_entity_poly.type
_entity_poly.pdbx_seq_one_letter_code
_entity_poly.pdbx_strand_id
1 'polypeptide(L)'
;MAAPQPLRVLCLAGFRQSERGFREKTGALRKALRGRAELVCLSGPHPIVDPAGAGPESGSCPPEEQPRGWWFSEQGADVFSALEEPAVCRGLEEALGTVAQALNESMQLASRFTGSITLTHSGGHFIPAAASQRQAYLKFLDQFAE
;
A
#
# COMPACT_ATOMS: atom_id res chain seq x y z
N MET A 1 20.69 12.23 -23.82
CA MET A 1 19.36 11.65 -23.53
C MET A 1 19.36 11.25 -22.06
N ALA A 2 18.40 11.74 -21.26
CA ALA A 2 18.27 11.30 -19.87
C ALA A 2 17.87 9.83 -19.84
N ALA A 3 18.38 9.07 -18.86
CA ALA A 3 17.94 7.69 -18.67
C ALA A 3 16.43 7.67 -18.35
N PRO A 4 15.66 6.68 -18.87
CA PRO A 4 14.24 6.57 -18.58
C PRO A 4 14.02 6.45 -17.07
N GLN A 5 13.11 7.26 -16.54
CA GLN A 5 12.77 7.24 -15.12
C GLN A 5 11.85 6.06 -14.82
N PRO A 6 12.04 5.34 -13.71
CA PRO A 6 11.17 4.22 -13.38
C PRO A 6 9.76 4.73 -13.05
N LEU A 7 8.74 3.98 -13.50
CA LEU A 7 7.35 4.20 -13.14
C LEU A 7 7.17 4.13 -11.62
N ARG A 8 6.17 4.81 -11.05
CA ARG A 8 5.88 4.73 -9.61
C ARG A 8 4.52 4.07 -9.41
N VAL A 9 4.50 3.02 -8.59
CA VAL A 9 3.29 2.23 -8.29
C VAL A 9 2.99 2.38 -6.81
N LEU A 10 1.86 3.02 -6.48
CA LEU A 10 1.35 3.08 -5.12
C LEU A 10 0.79 1.71 -4.72
N CYS A 11 1.27 1.18 -3.61
CA CYS A 11 0.89 -0.12 -3.08
C CYS A 11 0.29 0.03 -1.68
N LEU A 12 -0.96 -0.39 -1.51
CA LEU A 12 -1.65 -0.35 -0.21
C LEU A 12 -1.40 -1.66 0.56
N ALA A 13 -0.84 -1.56 1.76
CA ALA A 13 -0.61 -2.68 2.65
C ALA A 13 -1.95 -3.28 3.13
N GLY A 14 -1.98 -4.59 3.40
CA GLY A 14 -3.17 -5.27 3.89
C GLY A 14 -3.47 -4.98 5.37
N PHE A 15 -4.61 -5.48 5.85
CA PHE A 15 -4.96 -5.43 7.28
C PHE A 15 -3.89 -6.09 8.16
N ARG A 16 -3.56 -5.44 9.29
CA ARG A 16 -2.47 -5.81 10.21
C ARG A 16 -1.09 -5.84 9.57
N GLN A 17 -0.90 -5.12 8.46
CA GLN A 17 0.42 -4.97 7.82
C GLN A 17 0.90 -3.53 7.93
N SER A 18 2.16 -3.37 8.29
CA SER A 18 2.87 -2.11 8.19
C SER A 18 3.42 -1.92 6.77
N GLU A 19 3.78 -0.68 6.43
CA GLU A 19 4.52 -0.35 5.21
C GLU A 19 5.79 -1.19 5.07
N ARG A 20 6.55 -1.28 6.17
CA ARG A 20 7.79 -2.05 6.22
C ARG A 20 7.54 -3.54 6.02
N GLY A 21 6.58 -4.12 6.74
CA GLY A 21 6.25 -5.54 6.61
C GLY A 21 5.74 -5.89 5.20
N PHE A 22 4.93 -5.02 4.60
CA PHE A 22 4.48 -5.17 3.22
C PHE A 22 5.64 -5.06 2.23
N ARG A 23 6.54 -4.10 2.45
CA ARG A 23 7.77 -3.96 1.65
C ARG A 23 8.62 -5.22 1.78
N GLU A 24 8.88 -5.77 2.95
CA GLU A 24 9.67 -6.99 3.07
C GLU A 24 9.05 -8.17 2.29
N LYS A 25 7.73 -8.37 2.41
CA LYS A 25 6.98 -9.42 1.69
C LYS A 25 6.96 -9.25 0.16
N THR A 26 7.06 -8.01 -0.33
CA THR A 26 7.10 -7.70 -1.78
C THR A 26 8.51 -7.61 -2.35
N GLY A 27 9.55 -8.08 -1.62
CA GLY A 27 10.95 -7.99 -2.05
C GLY A 27 11.26 -8.62 -3.41
N ALA A 28 10.72 -9.82 -3.67
CA ALA A 28 10.91 -10.50 -4.96
C ALA A 28 10.27 -9.74 -6.13
N LEU A 29 9.13 -9.09 -5.90
CA LEU A 29 8.48 -8.23 -6.88
C LEU A 29 9.32 -6.96 -7.13
N ARG A 30 9.76 -6.25 -6.08
CA ARG A 30 10.65 -5.09 -6.23
C ARG A 30 11.92 -5.42 -7.01
N LYS A 31 12.53 -6.57 -6.74
CA LYS A 31 13.72 -7.01 -7.47
C LYS A 31 13.41 -7.21 -8.96
N ALA A 32 12.26 -7.79 -9.30
CA ALA A 32 11.84 -8.01 -10.68
C ALA A 32 11.50 -6.70 -11.41
N LEU A 33 11.02 -5.67 -10.69
CA LEU A 33 10.68 -4.36 -11.26
C LEU A 33 11.87 -3.39 -11.34
N ARG A 34 13.08 -3.80 -10.93
CA ARG A 34 14.26 -2.93 -10.93
C ARG A 34 14.49 -2.32 -12.32
N GLY A 35 14.61 -0.99 -12.36
CA GLY A 35 14.80 -0.24 -13.61
C GLY A 35 13.53 -0.01 -14.42
N ARG A 36 12.38 -0.55 -13.99
CA ARG A 36 11.07 -0.37 -14.64
C ARG A 36 10.09 0.37 -13.76
N ALA A 37 9.97 -0.03 -12.50
CA ALA A 37 9.06 0.60 -11.55
C ALA A 37 9.58 0.56 -10.11
N GLU A 38 9.26 1.62 -9.36
CA GLU A 38 9.39 1.73 -7.92
C GLU A 38 8.04 1.48 -7.24
N LEU A 39 8.04 0.70 -6.17
CA LEU A 39 6.86 0.50 -5.33
C LEU A 39 6.86 1.49 -4.17
N VAL A 40 5.90 2.40 -4.17
CA VAL A 40 5.62 3.31 -3.06
C VAL A 40 4.63 2.60 -2.14
N CYS A 41 5.08 2.12 -0.99
CA CYS A 41 4.21 1.40 -0.06
C CYS A 41 3.49 2.40 0.83
N LEU A 42 2.21 2.16 1.10
CA LEU A 42 1.37 2.93 2.02
C LEU A 42 0.64 1.98 2.96
N SER A 43 0.52 2.30 4.24
CA SER A 43 -0.23 1.50 5.21
C SER A 43 -1.39 2.26 5.82
N GLY A 44 -2.32 1.53 6.45
CA GLY A 44 -3.49 2.13 7.07
C GLY A 44 -3.11 3.13 8.18
N PRO A 45 -3.88 4.22 8.36
CA PRO A 45 -3.55 5.24 9.34
C PRO A 45 -3.71 4.76 10.78
N HIS A 46 -4.55 3.74 11.01
CA HIS A 46 -4.92 3.31 12.35
C HIS A 46 -3.99 2.22 12.87
N PRO A 47 -3.29 2.42 14.01
CA PRO A 47 -2.59 1.33 14.68
C PRO A 47 -3.60 0.31 15.20
N ILE A 48 -3.22 -0.96 15.21
CA ILE A 48 -4.01 -2.06 15.77
C ILE A 48 -3.35 -2.49 17.07
N VAL A 49 -4.10 -2.44 18.17
CA VAL A 49 -3.64 -3.00 19.45
C VAL A 49 -4.22 -4.40 19.62
N ASP A 50 -3.36 -5.40 19.75
CA ASP A 50 -3.82 -6.75 20.10
C ASP A 50 -4.34 -6.76 21.55
N PRO A 51 -5.60 -7.13 21.80
CA PRO A 51 -6.15 -7.18 23.16
C PRO A 51 -5.47 -8.24 24.06
N ALA A 52 -4.74 -9.19 23.46
CA ALA A 52 -3.99 -10.23 24.17
C ALA A 52 -2.55 -9.84 24.58
N GLY A 53 -2.11 -8.61 24.27
CA GLY A 53 -0.70 -8.21 24.29
C GLY A 53 -0.23 -7.33 25.45
N ALA A 54 -1.02 -7.12 26.51
CA ALA A 54 -0.57 -6.37 27.69
C ALA A 54 0.15 -7.27 28.71
N GLY A 55 1.29 -7.85 28.30
CA GLY A 55 2.27 -8.45 29.21
C GLY A 55 3.48 -7.52 29.36
N PRO A 56 4.11 -7.37 30.56
CA PRO A 56 5.08 -6.30 30.83
C PRO A 56 6.41 -6.36 30.05
N GLU A 57 6.61 -7.32 29.15
CA GLU A 57 7.94 -7.60 28.55
C GLU A 57 7.92 -7.79 27.02
N SER A 58 6.93 -7.26 26.32
CA SER A 58 7.03 -7.14 24.86
C SER A 58 7.83 -5.88 24.53
N GLY A 59 9.13 -6.05 24.22
CA GLY A 59 9.97 -4.97 23.72
C GLY A 59 9.22 -4.23 22.61
N SER A 60 8.97 -2.94 22.83
CA SER A 60 8.13 -2.11 21.95
C SER A 60 8.58 -2.27 20.50
N CYS A 61 7.78 -2.94 19.67
CA CYS A 61 8.01 -2.93 18.22
C CYS A 61 8.06 -1.46 17.78
N PRO A 62 9.00 -1.04 16.93
CA PRO A 62 9.04 0.35 16.49
C PRO A 62 7.71 0.73 15.82
N PRO A 63 7.25 2.00 15.91
CA PRO A 63 5.97 2.45 15.32
C PRO A 63 5.81 2.15 13.82
N GLU A 64 6.94 1.98 13.13
CA GLU A 64 7.06 1.64 11.71
C GLU A 64 6.73 0.18 11.40
N GLU A 65 6.81 -0.70 12.41
CA GLU A 65 6.52 -2.13 12.30
C GLU A 65 5.16 -2.52 12.90
N GLN A 66 4.49 -1.58 13.60
CA GLN A 66 3.20 -1.83 14.22
C GLN A 66 2.13 -2.23 13.19
N PRO A 67 1.29 -3.23 13.50
CA PRO A 67 0.20 -3.62 12.63
C PRO A 67 -0.80 -2.48 12.46
N ARG A 68 -1.25 -2.27 11.23
CA ARG A 68 -2.13 -1.16 10.86
C ARG A 68 -3.40 -1.62 10.17
N GLY A 69 -4.48 -0.88 10.38
CA GLY A 69 -5.80 -1.06 9.80
C GLY A 69 -6.21 0.15 8.98
N TRP A 70 -7.00 -0.08 7.94
CA TRP A 70 -7.58 1.01 7.14
C TRP A 70 -8.84 1.56 7.80
N TRP A 71 -9.71 0.68 8.30
CA TRP A 71 -10.91 1.00 9.04
C TRP A 71 -11.38 -0.27 9.75
N PHE A 72 -12.32 -0.13 10.67
CA PHE A 72 -12.79 -1.22 11.51
C PHE A 72 -14.30 -1.39 11.39
N SER A 73 -14.75 -2.64 11.42
CA SER A 73 -16.17 -3.01 11.30
C SER A 73 -16.95 -2.87 12.61
N GLU A 74 -16.25 -2.60 13.72
CA GLU A 74 -16.79 -2.51 15.06
C GLU A 74 -16.40 -1.22 15.80
N GLN A 75 -17.27 -0.76 16.70
CA GLN A 75 -17.09 0.48 17.45
C GLN A 75 -16.02 0.35 18.53
N GLY A 76 -15.95 -0.81 19.20
CA GLY A 76 -15.13 -1.04 20.40
C GLY A 76 -13.88 -1.89 20.18
N ALA A 77 -13.64 -2.35 18.95
CA ALA A 77 -12.54 -3.25 18.64
C ALA A 77 -11.83 -2.84 17.34
N ASP A 78 -10.51 -3.02 17.30
CA ASP A 78 -9.66 -2.78 16.13
C ASP A 78 -9.68 -4.00 15.19
N VAL A 79 -10.89 -4.43 14.83
CA VAL A 79 -11.14 -5.61 13.99
C VAL A 79 -11.84 -5.23 12.70
N PHE A 80 -11.58 -6.03 11.67
CA PHE A 80 -12.24 -5.92 10.37
C PHE A 80 -12.73 -7.31 9.95
N SER A 81 -14.03 -7.44 9.73
CA SER A 81 -14.67 -8.64 9.17
C SER A 81 -15.07 -8.38 7.71
N ALA A 82 -14.54 -9.18 6.79
CA ALA A 82 -14.92 -9.12 5.38
C ALA A 82 -16.16 -9.99 5.06
N LEU A 83 -16.60 -10.82 6.00
CA LEU A 83 -17.67 -11.80 5.81
C LEU A 83 -19.03 -11.29 6.28
N GLU A 84 -19.05 -10.17 7.00
CA GLU A 84 -20.23 -9.64 7.67
C GLU A 84 -20.45 -8.18 7.29
N GLU A 85 -21.70 -7.74 7.34
CA GLU A 85 -22.02 -6.33 7.17
C GLU A 85 -21.51 -5.54 8.38
N PRO A 86 -20.73 -4.47 8.18
CA PRO A 86 -20.14 -3.73 9.28
C PRO A 86 -21.23 -2.95 10.03
N ALA A 87 -21.25 -3.07 11.37
CA ALA A 87 -22.11 -2.23 12.20
C ALA A 87 -21.70 -0.75 12.12
N VAL A 88 -20.42 -0.49 11.84
CA VAL A 88 -19.84 0.84 11.68
C VAL A 88 -18.61 0.75 10.78
N CYS A 89 -18.30 1.83 10.05
CA CYS A 89 -17.08 1.98 9.27
C CYS A 89 -16.09 2.91 9.99
N ARG A 90 -15.66 2.53 11.20
CA ARG A 90 -14.87 3.41 12.06
C ARG A 90 -13.50 3.64 11.44
N GLY A 91 -13.14 4.90 11.23
CA GLY A 91 -11.84 5.26 10.66
C GLY A 91 -11.80 5.29 9.12
N LEU A 92 -12.93 5.05 8.43
CA LEU A 92 -12.97 4.98 6.96
C LEU A 92 -12.64 6.31 6.30
N GLU A 93 -13.17 7.42 6.79
CA GLU A 93 -12.91 8.76 6.23
C GLU A 93 -11.43 9.13 6.34
N GLU A 94 -10.80 8.81 7.47
CA GLU A 94 -9.36 9.00 7.68
C GLU A 94 -8.53 8.10 6.75
N ALA A 95 -8.98 6.87 6.50
CA ALA A 95 -8.39 5.96 5.52
C ALA A 95 -8.43 6.57 4.11
N LEU A 96 -9.61 7.04 3.70
CA LEU A 96 -9.82 7.68 2.40
C LEU A 96 -8.99 8.96 2.27
N GLY A 97 -8.94 9.78 3.32
CA GLY A 97 -8.09 10.97 3.38
C GLY A 97 -6.61 10.64 3.23
N THR A 98 -6.13 9.58 3.89
CA THR A 98 -4.73 9.11 3.80
C THR A 98 -4.39 8.70 2.35
N VAL A 99 -5.27 7.93 1.70
CA VAL A 99 -5.07 7.52 0.31
C VAL A 99 -5.15 8.71 -0.64
N ALA A 100 -6.14 9.60 -0.47
CA ALA A 100 -6.31 10.80 -1.28
C ALA A 100 -5.11 11.74 -1.18
N GLN A 101 -4.55 11.91 0.03
CA GLN A 101 -3.35 12.70 0.25
C GLN A 101 -2.15 12.09 -0.48
N ALA A 102 -1.89 10.78 -0.30
CA ALA A 102 -0.78 10.10 -0.97
C ALA A 102 -0.89 10.15 -2.50
N LEU A 103 -2.10 10.04 -3.04
CA LEU A 103 -2.37 10.21 -4.47
C LEU A 103 -2.11 11.65 -4.93
N ASN A 104 -2.61 12.65 -4.20
CA ASN A 104 -2.38 14.05 -4.52
C ASN A 104 -0.89 14.43 -4.49
N GLU A 105 -0.15 14.00 -3.47
CA GLU A 105 1.30 14.19 -3.37
C GLU A 105 2.03 13.53 -4.56
N SER A 106 1.61 12.32 -4.94
CA SER A 106 2.17 11.63 -6.11
C SER A 106 1.91 12.39 -7.41
N MET A 107 0.71 12.96 -7.58
CA MET A 107 0.34 13.78 -8.73
C MET A 107 1.10 15.11 -8.78
N GLN A 108 1.22 15.80 -7.64
CA GLN A 108 2.00 17.05 -7.52
C GLN A 108 3.48 16.83 -7.81
N LEU A 109 4.04 15.69 -7.39
CA LEU A 109 5.41 15.32 -7.72
C LEU A 109 5.54 15.01 -9.21
N ALA A 110 4.61 14.25 -9.80
CA ALA A 110 4.61 13.94 -11.22
C ALA A 110 4.57 15.20 -12.10
N SER A 111 3.84 16.25 -11.68
CA SER A 111 3.76 17.51 -12.42
C SER A 111 5.08 18.32 -12.42
N ARG A 112 6.08 17.93 -11.61
CA ARG A 112 7.42 18.56 -11.63
C ARG A 112 8.33 17.99 -12.71
N PHE A 113 7.95 16.90 -13.37
CA PHE A 113 8.77 16.25 -14.41
C PHE A 113 8.24 16.58 -15.80
N THR A 114 9.13 17.00 -16.70
CA THR A 114 8.80 17.21 -18.11
C THR A 114 8.46 15.88 -18.78
N GLY A 115 7.28 15.81 -19.41
CA GLY A 115 6.82 14.59 -20.11
C GLY A 115 6.21 13.53 -19.20
N SER A 116 5.78 13.88 -17.99
CA SER A 116 5.05 12.93 -17.15
C SER A 116 3.69 12.55 -17.77
N ILE A 117 3.38 11.25 -17.73
CA ILE A 117 2.13 10.69 -18.22
C ILE A 117 1.41 10.09 -17.01
N THR A 118 0.14 10.45 -16.82
CA THR A 118 -0.74 9.85 -15.79
C THR A 118 -1.76 8.94 -16.48
N LEU A 119 -1.86 7.71 -15.99
CA LEU A 119 -2.80 6.71 -16.50
C LEU A 119 -3.72 6.26 -15.38
N THR A 120 -5.03 6.35 -15.62
CA THR A 120 -6.07 5.92 -14.70
C THR A 120 -6.83 4.75 -15.31
N HIS A 121 -7.03 3.67 -14.58
CA HIS A 121 -7.82 2.52 -15.03
C HIS A 121 -8.93 2.20 -14.02
N SER A 122 -10.04 1.63 -14.49
CA SER A 122 -11.26 1.39 -13.68
C SER A 122 -11.23 0.06 -12.89
N GLY A 123 -10.11 -0.30 -12.26
CA GLY A 123 -9.95 -1.60 -11.56
C GLY A 123 -9.63 -1.49 -10.06
N GLY A 124 -9.99 -2.52 -9.28
CA GLY A 124 -9.62 -2.64 -7.86
C GLY A 124 -8.24 -3.27 -7.65
N HIS A 125 -7.50 -2.82 -6.63
CA HIS A 125 -6.11 -3.22 -6.39
C HIS A 125 -5.94 -4.34 -5.35
N PHE A 126 -5.54 -5.52 -5.82
CA PHE A 126 -4.80 -6.52 -5.06
C PHE A 126 -3.51 -6.79 -5.84
N ILE A 127 -2.34 -6.77 -5.21
CA ILE A 127 -1.06 -7.05 -5.88
C ILE A 127 -0.57 -8.45 -5.48
N PRO A 128 -1.05 -9.52 -6.12
CA PRO A 128 -0.51 -10.86 -5.94
C PRO A 128 0.96 -10.89 -6.39
N ALA A 129 1.84 -11.44 -5.55
CA ALA A 129 3.29 -11.46 -5.76
C ALA A 129 3.83 -12.77 -6.36
N ALA A 130 2.96 -13.71 -6.75
CA ALA A 130 3.38 -14.99 -7.32
C ALA A 130 3.94 -14.85 -8.75
N ALA A 131 4.68 -15.86 -9.20
CA ALA A 131 5.51 -15.79 -10.40
C ALA A 131 4.72 -15.50 -11.68
N SER A 132 3.54 -16.09 -11.85
CA SER A 132 2.67 -15.87 -13.00
C SER A 132 2.13 -14.44 -13.06
N GLN A 133 1.76 -13.86 -11.91
CA GLN A 133 1.26 -12.48 -11.84
C GLN A 133 2.37 -11.44 -12.08
N ARG A 134 3.61 -11.73 -11.63
CA ARG A 134 4.78 -10.89 -11.95
C ARG A 134 4.96 -10.68 -13.46
N GLN A 135 4.79 -11.72 -14.26
CA GLN A 135 4.96 -11.62 -15.70
C GLN A 135 3.86 -10.77 -16.37
N ALA A 136 2.64 -10.78 -15.82
CA ALA A 136 1.57 -9.90 -16.26
C ALA A 136 1.90 -8.42 -15.99
N TYR A 137 2.42 -8.10 -14.79
CA TYR A 137 2.82 -6.72 -14.46
C TYR A 137 3.95 -6.24 -15.38
N LEU A 138 4.97 -7.06 -15.61
CA LEU A 138 6.08 -6.68 -16.47
C LEU A 138 5.60 -6.37 -17.90
N LYS A 139 4.74 -7.23 -18.48
CA LYS A 139 4.17 -6.99 -19.81
C LYS A 139 3.34 -5.72 -19.88
N PHE A 140 2.57 -5.41 -18.84
CA PHE A 140 1.77 -4.18 -18.77
C PHE A 140 2.66 -2.95 -18.64
N LEU A 141 3.63 -2.97 -17.73
CA LEU A 141 4.54 -1.83 -17.48
C LEU A 141 5.44 -1.52 -18.68
N ASP A 142 5.83 -2.54 -19.46
CA ASP A 142 6.61 -2.36 -20.69
C ASP A 142 5.89 -1.52 -21.76
N GLN A 143 4.55 -1.40 -21.70
CA GLN A 143 3.78 -0.53 -22.60
C GLN A 143 4.03 0.96 -22.33
N PHE A 144 4.65 1.30 -21.21
CA PHE A 144 4.89 2.68 -20.77
C PHE A 144 6.37 3.00 -20.62
N ALA A 145 7.25 2.11 -21.10
CA ALA A 145 8.71 2.22 -20.97
C ALA A 145 9.39 2.95 -22.15
N GLU A 146 8.66 3.81 -22.88
CA GLU A 146 9.19 4.66 -23.96
C GLU A 146 9.79 5.97 -23.42
#